data_AF-A0A1C4IP74-F1
#
_entry.id   AF-A0A1C4IP74-F1
#
_cell.length_a   1.000
_cell.length_b   1.000
_cell.length_c   1.000
_cell.angle_alpha   90.00
_cell.angle_beta   90.00
_cell.angle_gamma   90.00
#
_symmetry.space_group_name_H-M   'P 1'
#
loop_
_entity.id
_entity.type
_entity.pdbx_description
1 polymer ?
#
loop_
_entity_poly.entity_id
_entity_poly.type
_entity_poly.pdbx_seq_one_letter_code
_entity_poly.pdbx_strand_id
1 'polypeptide(L)' 'AAARTILDDAAARDRVPLVLDYLALVDPADFTEIPDDRESGEAILAVAARVGNTRLIDNIPLTFGALT' A
#
# COMPACT_ATOMS: atom_id res chain seq x y z
N ALA A 1 -2.31 -3.35 -7.78
CA ALA A 1 -1.36 -3.19 -8.91
C ALA A 1 -0.76 -1.77 -9.02
N ALA A 2 -1.55 -0.71 -9.15
CA ALA A 2 -1.04 0.65 -9.46
C ALA A 2 0.01 1.21 -8.46
N ALA A 3 -0.25 1.12 -7.15
CA ALA A 3 0.69 1.62 -6.14
C ALA A 3 2.06 0.91 -6.20
N ARG A 4 2.07 -0.40 -6.47
CA ARG A 4 3.31 -1.18 -6.64
C ARG A 4 4.11 -0.64 -7.82
N THR A 5 3.46 -0.42 -8.96
CA THR A 5 4.11 0.13 -10.17
C THR A 5 4.77 1.48 -9.92
N ILE A 6 4.10 2.37 -9.17
CA ILE A 6 4.67 3.69 -8.83
C ILE A 6 5.90 3.54 -7.93
N LEU A 7 5.84 2.66 -6.92
CA LEU A 7 6.97 2.43 -6.01
C LEU A 7 8.15 1.75 -6.72
N ASP A 8 7.88 0.84 -7.66
CA ASP A 8 8.92 0.19 -8.47
C ASP A 8 9.63 1.19 -9.40
N ASP A 9 8.88 2.12 -10.01
CA ASP A 9 9.47 3.21 -10.82
C ASP A 9 10.32 4.17 -9.97
N ALA A 10 9.85 4.50 -8.76
CA ALA A 10 10.64 5.30 -7.81
C ALA A 10 11.94 4.58 -7.41
N ALA A 11 11.86 3.29 -7.09
CA ALA A 11 13.01 2.48 -6.73
C ALA A 11 14.06 2.40 -7.85
N ALA A 12 13.63 2.45 -9.11
CA ALA A 12 14.53 2.44 -10.27
C ALA A 12 15.23 3.78 -10.55
N ARG A 13 14.67 4.91 -10.09
CA ARG A 13 15.15 6.25 -10.41
C ARG A 13 15.98 6.89 -9.30
N ASP A 14 15.72 6.53 -8.06
CA ASP A 14 16.29 7.22 -6.91
C ASP A 14 17.71 6.77 -6.57
N ARG A 15 18.51 7.73 -6.07
CA ARG A 15 19.88 7.45 -5.60
C ARG A 15 19.93 6.73 -4.25
N VAL A 16 18.83 6.77 -3.49
CA VAL A 16 18.69 6.09 -2.21
C VAL A 16 17.90 4.79 -2.45
N PRO A 17 18.43 3.61 -2.09
CA PRO A 17 17.73 2.35 -2.31
C PRO A 17 16.35 2.34 -1.64
N LEU A 18 15.32 2.03 -2.42
CA LEU A 18 13.96 1.80 -1.94
C LEU A 18 13.63 0.32 -2.11
N VAL A 19 13.34 -0.37 -1.01
CA VAL A 19 12.97 -1.79 -1.00
C VAL A 19 11.64 -1.95 -0.28
N LEU A 20 10.64 -2.49 -0.98
CA LEU A 20 9.30 -2.67 -0.42
C LEU A 20 9.24 -3.94 0.44
N ASP A 21 8.87 -3.78 1.72
CA ASP A 21 8.64 -4.91 2.63
C ASP A 21 7.19 -5.41 2.51
N TYR A 22 6.24 -4.47 2.48
CA TYR A 22 4.81 -4.75 2.52
C TYR A 22 4.02 -3.67 1.79
N LEU A 23 3.02 -4.07 1.01
CA LEU A 23 2.05 -3.19 0.37
C LEU A 23 0.76 -3.98 0.13
N ALA A 24 -0.29 -3.69 0.90
CA ALA A 24 -1.57 -4.36 0.74
C ALA A 24 -2.75 -3.48 1.13
N LEU A 25 -3.92 -3.83 0.61
CA LEU A 25 -5.21 -3.37 1.13
C LEU A 25 -5.68 -4.37 2.18
N VAL A 26 -6.01 -3.88 3.37
CA VAL A 26 -6.46 -4.73 4.49
C VAL A 26 -7.80 -4.27 5.06
N ASP A 27 -8.56 -5.22 5.60
CA ASP A 27 -9.80 -4.94 6.32
C ASP A 27 -9.47 -4.24 7.65
N PRO A 28 -10.10 -3.09 7.96
CA PRO A 28 -9.81 -2.36 9.20
C PRO A 28 -10.20 -3.13 10.47
N ALA A 29 -11.07 -4.14 10.39
CA ALA A 29 -11.52 -4.91 11.55
C ALA A 29 -10.47 -5.90 12.07
N ASP A 30 -9.70 -6.53 11.17
CA ASP A 30 -8.78 -7.61 11.53
C ASP A 30 -7.41 -7.57 10.82
N PHE A 31 -7.18 -6.59 9.96
CA PHE A 31 -5.95 -6.41 9.17
C PHE A 31 -5.62 -7.59 8.26
N THR A 32 -6.61 -8.41 7.90
CA THR A 32 -6.47 -9.41 6.84
C THR A 32 -6.53 -8.75 5.46
N GLU A 33 -5.83 -9.31 4.48
CA GLU A 33 -5.87 -8.78 3.10
C GLU A 33 -7.29 -8.87 2.53
N ILE A 34 -7.72 -7.78 1.90
CA ILE A 34 -9.03 -7.74 1.25
C ILE A 34 -8.99 -8.58 -0.04
N PRO A 35 -9.98 -9.47 -0.27
CA PRO A 35 -10.10 -10.21 -1.52
C PRO A 35 -10.21 -9.32 -2.76
N ASP A 36 -9.64 -9.75 -3.89
CA ASP A 36 -9.64 -9.00 -5.15
C ASP A 36 -11.04 -8.74 -5.73
N ASP A 37 -12.05 -9.51 -5.33
CA ASP A 37 -13.44 -9.37 -5.78
C ASP A 37 -14.28 -8.38 -4.93
N ARG A 38 -13.66 -7.70 -3.96
CA ARG A 38 -14.33 -6.67 -3.17
C ARG A 38 -14.50 -5.37 -3.96
N GLU A 39 -15.76 -5.00 -4.23
CA GLU A 39 -16.07 -3.78 -5.00
C GLU A 39 -16.34 -2.52 -4.14
N SER A 40 -16.65 -2.66 -2.85
CA SER A 40 -17.04 -1.53 -1.97
C SER A 40 -16.67 -1.75 -0.50
N GLY A 41 -16.76 -0.67 0.30
CA GLY A 41 -16.53 -0.71 1.74
C GLY A 41 -15.21 -0.06 2.19
N GLU A 42 -14.96 -0.11 3.49
CA GLU A 42 -13.75 0.46 4.11
C GLU A 42 -12.53 -0.44 3.89
N ALA A 43 -11.37 0.19 3.76
CA ALA A 43 -10.09 -0.47 3.63
C ALA A 43 -8.97 0.40 4.20
N ILE A 44 -7.84 -0.22 4.53
CA ILE A 44 -6.60 0.49 4.83
C ILE A 44 -5.56 0.08 3.80
N LEU A 45 -5.01 1.04 3.06
CA LEU A 45 -3.79 0.80 2.29
C LEU A 45 -2.60 0.94 3.24
N ALA A 46 -1.97 -0.18 3.57
CA ALA A 46 -0.82 -0.23 4.45
C ALA A 46 0.47 -0.47 3.65
N VAL A 47 1.52 0.29 3.98
CA VAL A 47 2.81 0.23 3.30
C VAL A 47 3.96 0.19 4.31
N ALA A 48 4.96 -0.63 4.04
CA ALA A 48 6.24 -0.60 4.72
C ALA A 48 7.36 -0.77 3.70
N ALA A 49 8.37 0.09 3.79
CA ALA A 49 9.53 0.04 2.90
C ALA A 49 10.80 0.46 3.65
N ARG A 50 11.94 -0.03 3.18
CA ARG A 50 13.24 0.47 3.58
C ARG A 50 13.73 1.50 2.59
N VAL A 51 14.06 2.70 3.08
CA VAL A 51 14.69 3.80 2.35
C VAL A 51 16.11 3.96 2.87
N GLY A 52 17.09 3.49 2.09
CA GLY A 52 18.47 3.35 2.55
C GLY A 52 18.56 2.40 3.74
N ASN A 53 18.90 2.93 4.92
CA ASN A 53 19.01 2.13 6.15
C ASN A 53 17.78 2.26 7.06
N THR A 54 16.85 3.15 6.73
CA THR A 54 15.70 3.47 7.57
C THR A 54 14.47 2.71 7.09
N ARG A 55 13.76 2.06 8.01
CA ARG A 55 12.48 1.43 7.72
C ARG A 55 11.35 2.41 8.02
N LEU A 56 10.56 2.73 6.99
CA LEU A 56 9.40 3.62 7.08
C LEU A 56 8.12 2.80 6.96
N ILE A 57 7.09 3.26 7.63
CA ILE A 57 5.73 2.72 7.54
C ILE A 57 4.78 3.89 7.32
N ASP A 58 3.70 3.63 6.60
CA ASP A 58 2.56 4.52 6.53
C ASP A 58 1.28 3.72 6.25
N ASN A 59 0.13 4.33 6.51
CA ASN A 59 -1.17 3.77 6.18
C ASN A 59 -2.16 4.90 5.85
N ILE A 60 -3.08 4.63 4.94
CA ILE A 60 -4.17 5.55 4.61
C ILE A 60 -5.51 4.79 4.57
N PRO A 61 -6.54 5.25 5.31
CA PRO A 61 -7.90 4.75 5.18
C PRO A 61 -8.49 5.12 3.82
N LEU A 62 -9.25 4.19 3.24
CA LEU A 62 -9.92 4.33 1.95
C LEU A 62 -11.35 3.80 2.05
N THR A 63 -12.27 4.42 1.33
CA THR A 63 -13.64 3.94 1.19
C THR A 63 -13.94 3.69 -0.29
N PHE A 64 -14.21 2.44 -0.66
CA PHE A 64 -14.55 2.04 -2.01
C PHE A 64 -16.06 2.08 -2.25
N GLY A 65 -16.46 2.44 -3.48
CA GLY A 65 -17.88 2.53 -3.86
C GLY A 65 -18.63 3.74 -3.29
N ALA A 66 -17.94 4.71 -2.69
CA ALA A 66 -18.54 5.90 -2.06
C ALA A 66 -19.06 6.97 -3.04
N LEU A 67 -18.98 6.74 -4.35
CA LEU A 67 -19.54 7.64 -5.37
C LEU A 67 -20.87 7.08 -5.86
N THR A 68 -21.97 7.66 -5.35
CA THR A 68 -23.27 7.64 -6.02
C THR A 68 -23.52 9.00 -6.63
#